data_AF-A0AAP6HGF1-F1
#
_entry.id   AF-A0AAP6HGF1-F1
#
_cell.length_a   1.000
_cell.length_b   1.000
_cell.length_c   1.000
_cell.angle_alpha   90.00
_cell.angle_beta   90.00
_cell.angle_gamma   90.00
#
_symmetry.space_group_name_H-M   'P 1'
#
loop_
_entity.id
_entity.type
_entity.pdbx_description
1 polymer ?
#
loop_
_entity_poly.entity_id
_entity_poly.type
_entity_poly.pdbx_seq_one_letter_code
_entity_poly.pdbx_strand_id
1 'polypeptide(L)'
;MDIITKAHKYLAEHPNVSQVFATTDGFLFLRMDHARTHAQSLEDTEVLEFVRANKKEEKTFDTLHGNLQEVKGRIANITDIGILEALILQEEGEANRKSVHKLLANRIEELKKQN
;
A
#
# COMPACT_ATOMS: atom_id res chain seq x y z
N MET A 1 -18.64 5.36 -22.00
CA MET A 1 -18.54 4.87 -20.60
C MET A 1 -17.22 5.37 -20.09
N ASP A 2 -17.21 6.05 -18.94
CA ASP A 2 -16.01 6.67 -18.39
C ASP A 2 -14.97 5.62 -17.94
N ILE A 3 -13.68 5.92 -18.09
CA ILE A 3 -12.56 5.01 -17.80
C ILE A 3 -12.60 4.56 -16.33
N ILE A 4 -12.92 5.46 -15.41
CA ILE A 4 -13.03 5.19 -13.98
C ILE A 4 -14.15 4.19 -13.73
N THR A 5 -15.30 4.40 -14.39
CA THR A 5 -16.46 3.50 -14.25
C THR A 5 -16.14 2.10 -14.78
N LYS A 6 -15.41 2.02 -15.90
CA LYS A 6 -14.99 0.75 -16.50
C LYS A 6 -14.00 0.00 -15.59
N ALA A 7 -13.01 0.69 -15.05
CA ALA A 7 -12.03 0.12 -14.13
C ALA A 7 -12.68 -0.39 -12.83
N HIS A 8 -13.55 0.40 -12.20
CA HIS A 8 -14.27 -0.02 -11.01
C HIS A 8 -15.20 -1.20 -11.26
N LYS A 9 -15.91 -1.22 -12.39
CA LYS A 9 -16.76 -2.35 -12.78
C LYS A 9 -15.94 -3.62 -12.96
N TYR A 10 -14.81 -3.54 -13.67
CA TYR A 10 -13.92 -4.67 -13.87
C TYR A 10 -13.40 -5.20 -12.54
N LEU A 11 -12.94 -4.32 -11.65
CA LEU A 11 -12.54 -4.73 -10.32
C LEU A 11 -13.70 -5.43 -9.63
N ALA A 12 -14.90 -4.86 -9.58
CA ALA A 12 -16.07 -5.47 -8.93
C ALA A 12 -16.40 -6.89 -9.46
N GLU A 13 -16.33 -7.10 -10.78
CA GLU A 13 -16.59 -8.40 -11.44
C GLU A 13 -15.46 -9.43 -11.21
N HIS A 14 -14.24 -8.98 -10.93
CA HIS A 14 -13.06 -9.82 -10.73
C HIS A 14 -12.50 -9.70 -9.29
N PRO A 15 -13.04 -10.48 -8.31
CA PRO A 15 -12.61 -10.43 -6.91
C PRO A 15 -11.13 -10.73 -6.67
N ASN A 16 -10.51 -11.52 -7.55
CA ASN A 16 -9.10 -11.90 -7.46
C ASN A 16 -8.15 -10.81 -7.98
N VAL A 17 -8.67 -9.77 -8.63
CA VAL A 17 -7.88 -8.66 -9.16
C VAL A 17 -7.86 -7.53 -8.13
N SER A 18 -6.65 -7.21 -7.66
CA SER A 18 -6.42 -6.15 -6.68
C SER A 18 -6.29 -4.76 -7.29
N GLN A 19 -5.81 -4.69 -8.53
CA GLN A 19 -5.58 -3.44 -9.24
C GLN A 19 -5.67 -3.63 -10.75
N VAL A 20 -5.97 -2.55 -11.46
CA VAL A 20 -5.95 -2.47 -12.92
C VAL A 20 -5.36 -1.14 -13.36
N PHE A 21 -4.73 -1.15 -14.53
CA PHE A 21 -4.15 0.02 -15.17
C PHE A 21 -4.98 0.35 -16.41
N ALA A 22 -5.37 1.61 -16.56
CA ALA A 22 -6.14 2.07 -17.70
C ALA A 22 -5.34 3.06 -18.54
N THR A 23 -5.47 2.96 -19.85
CA THR A 23 -4.91 3.90 -20.81
C THR A 23 -5.98 4.89 -21.27
N THR A 24 -5.56 6.03 -21.83
CA THR A 24 -6.44 7.12 -22.27
C THR A 24 -7.41 6.73 -23.39
N ASP A 25 -7.10 5.68 -24.16
CA ASP A 25 -7.99 5.06 -25.15
C ASP A 25 -9.02 4.08 -24.53
N GLY A 26 -9.01 3.92 -23.21
CA GLY A 26 -10.00 3.16 -22.44
C GLY A 26 -9.73 1.65 -22.36
N PHE A 27 -8.54 1.18 -22.73
CA PHE A 27 -8.12 -0.20 -22.45
C PHE A 27 -7.74 -0.39 -20.99
N LEU A 28 -7.96 -1.61 -20.47
CA LEU A 28 -7.61 -2.02 -19.11
C LEU A 28 -6.58 -3.15 -19.16
N PHE A 29 -5.58 -3.06 -18.29
CA PHE A 29 -4.48 -4.00 -18.18
C PHE A 29 -4.28 -4.43 -16.73
N LEU A 30 -3.87 -5.68 -16.55
CA LEU A 30 -3.51 -6.21 -15.22
C LEU A 30 -2.05 -5.90 -14.84
N ARG A 31 -1.24 -5.45 -15.81
CA ARG A 31 0.18 -5.17 -15.64
C ARG A 31 0.51 -3.77 -16.15
N MET A 32 1.27 -3.01 -15.36
CA MET A 32 1.68 -1.66 -15.71
C MET A 32 2.55 -1.62 -16.96
N ASP A 33 3.47 -2.59 -17.14
CA ASP A 33 4.35 -2.64 -18.30
C ASP A 33 3.55 -2.70 -19.61
N HIS A 34 2.49 -3.52 -19.64
CA HIS A 34 1.65 -3.69 -20.83
C HIS A 34 0.84 -2.43 -21.12
N ALA A 35 0.28 -1.80 -20.08
CA ALA A 35 -0.42 -0.53 -20.22
C ALA A 35 0.50 0.56 -20.78
N ARG A 36 1.74 0.65 -20.28
CA ARG A 36 2.73 1.61 -20.75
C ARG A 36 3.16 1.36 -22.20
N THR A 37 3.45 0.11 -22.56
CA THR A 37 3.78 -0.23 -23.96
C THR A 37 2.64 0.12 -24.90
N HIS A 38 1.39 -0.08 -24.48
CA HIS A 38 0.23 0.30 -25.27
C HIS A 38 0.09 1.82 -25.37
N ALA A 39 0.20 2.52 -24.24
CA ALA A 39 0.08 3.98 -24.16
C ALA A 39 1.16 4.71 -24.98
N GLN A 40 2.35 4.14 -25.16
CA GLN A 40 3.41 4.70 -26.01
C GLN A 40 3.01 4.89 -27.48
N SER A 41 1.97 4.18 -27.94
CA SER A 41 1.43 4.34 -29.30
C SER A 41 0.32 5.40 -29.40
N LEU A 42 -0.08 6.01 -28.28
CA LEU A 42 -1.13 7.02 -28.19
C LEU A 42 -0.53 8.44 -28.11
N GLU A 43 -1.32 9.45 -28.48
CA GLU A 43 -0.94 10.86 -28.23
C GLU A 43 -0.80 11.14 -26.74
N ASP A 44 -1.70 10.58 -25.93
CA ASP A 44 -1.65 10.67 -24.49
C ASP A 44 -1.17 9.35 -23.89
N THR A 45 0.10 9.38 -23.47
CA THR A 45 0.81 8.22 -22.90
C THR A 45 0.47 7.97 -21.42
N GLU A 46 -0.47 8.72 -20.85
CA GLU A 46 -0.86 8.56 -19.46
C GLU A 46 -1.49 7.19 -19.19
N VAL A 47 -1.10 6.63 -18.04
CA VAL A 47 -1.65 5.38 -17.52
C VAL A 47 -2.19 5.67 -16.13
N LEU A 48 -3.50 5.48 -15.98
CA LEU A 48 -4.21 5.65 -14.71
C LEU A 48 -4.23 4.32 -13.95
N GLU A 49 -3.92 4.36 -12.66
CA GLU A 49 -3.96 3.20 -11.79
C GLU A 49 -5.23 3.20 -10.94
N PHE A 50 -5.94 2.07 -10.94
CA PHE A 50 -7.13 1.85 -10.13
C PHE A 50 -6.91 0.66 -9.22
N VAL A 51 -6.86 0.93 -7.91
CA VAL A 51 -6.70 -0.10 -6.88
C VAL A 51 -8.05 -0.34 -6.22
N ARG A 52 -8.35 -1.61 -5.90
CA ARG A 52 -9.55 -1.95 -5.14
C ARG A 52 -9.42 -1.39 -3.73
N ALA A 53 -10.34 -0.48 -3.35
CA ALA A 53 -10.39 0.17 -2.04
C ALA A 53 -10.39 -0.79 -0.82
N ASN A 54 -10.69 -2.07 -1.01
CA ASN A 54 -10.72 -3.10 0.04
C ASN A 54 -9.45 -3.94 0.20
N LYS A 55 -8.43 -3.77 -0.65
CA LYS A 55 -7.08 -4.07 -0.19
C LYS A 55 -6.57 -2.77 0.42
N LYS A 56 -6.78 -2.63 1.74
CA LYS A 56 -5.84 -1.85 2.56
C LYS A 56 -4.49 -2.13 1.96
N GLU A 57 -3.83 -1.07 1.50
CA GLU A 57 -2.45 -1.21 1.06
C GLU A 57 -1.75 -2.01 2.17
N GLU A 58 -1.37 -3.25 1.87
CA GLU A 58 -0.07 -3.72 2.31
C GLU A 58 0.92 -2.79 1.59
N LYS A 59 0.96 -1.51 2.02
CA LYS A 59 2.24 -0.89 2.22
C LYS A 59 2.87 -1.85 3.18
N THR A 60 3.63 -2.80 2.63
CA THR A 60 4.81 -3.33 3.26
C THR A 60 5.58 -2.08 3.65
N PHE A 61 5.20 -1.55 4.80
CA PHE A 61 5.78 -0.38 5.36
C PHE A 61 7.18 -0.88 5.66
N ASP A 62 8.11 -0.53 4.78
CA ASP A 62 9.55 -0.71 5.00
C ASP A 62 10.00 0.07 6.26
N THR A 63 9.06 0.58 7.06
CA THR A 63 9.15 1.12 8.42
C THR A 63 10.10 0.36 9.32
N LEU A 64 10.17 -0.98 9.22
CA LEU A 64 11.02 -1.79 10.10
C LEU A 64 12.39 -2.13 9.50
N HIS A 65 12.58 -1.81 8.22
CA HIS A 65 13.82 -1.99 7.49
C HIS A 65 14.74 -0.78 7.60
N GLY A 66 16.05 -1.03 7.66
CA GLY A 66 17.06 -0.02 7.94
C GLY A 66 17.56 -0.06 9.38
N ASN A 67 18.29 0.99 9.78
CA ASN A 67 18.86 1.07 11.11
C ASN A 67 17.82 1.51 12.18
N LEU A 68 18.10 1.25 13.46
CA LEU A 68 17.15 1.51 14.55
C LEU A 68 16.70 2.98 14.64
N GLN A 69 17.54 3.94 14.25
CA GLN A 69 17.23 5.37 14.31
C GLN A 69 16.25 5.78 13.20
N GLU A 70 16.43 5.24 11.99
CA GLU A 70 15.50 5.40 10.88
C GLU A 70 14.13 4.79 11.21
N VAL A 71 14.14 3.55 11.73
CA VAL A 71 12.94 2.84 12.18
C VAL A 71 12.21 3.63 13.25
N LYS A 72 12.92 4.18 14.25
CA LYS A 72 12.33 5.03 15.30
C LYS A 72 11.66 6.29 14.71
N GLY A 73 12.31 6.96 13.75
CA GLY A 73 11.75 8.14 13.10
C GLY A 73 10.48 7.82 12.32
N ARG A 74 10.44 6.69 11.62
CA ARG A 74 9.25 6.23 10.89
C ARG A 74 8.12 5.86 11.84
N ILE A 75 8.40 5.11 12.92
CA ILE A 75 7.41 4.74 13.96
C ILE A 75 6.79 5.98 14.63
N ALA A 76 7.59 7.00 14.92
CA ALA A 76 7.11 8.21 15.57
C ALA A 76 6.03 8.95 14.74
N ASN A 77 6.12 8.88 13.41
CA ASN A 77 5.15 9.49 12.49
C ASN A 77 3.87 8.67 12.32
N ILE A 78 3.80 7.44 12.84
CA ILE A 78 2.60 6.62 12.80
C ILE A 78 1.68 7.07 13.94
N THR A 79 0.44 7.39 13.58
CA THR A 79 -0.63 7.80 14.51
C THR A 79 -1.76 6.77 14.57
N ASP A 80 -1.80 5.82 13.63
CA ASP A 80 -2.78 4.74 13.59
C ASP A 80 -2.29 3.55 14.43
N ILE A 81 -3.03 3.23 15.49
CA ILE A 81 -2.71 2.11 16.38
C ILE A 81 -2.81 0.76 15.65
N GLY A 82 -3.76 0.59 14.74
CA GLY A 82 -3.94 -0.65 13.99
C GLY A 82 -2.77 -0.94 13.05
N ILE A 83 -2.11 0.09 12.52
CA ILE A 83 -0.86 -0.06 11.77
C ILE A 83 0.29 -0.51 12.69
N LEU A 84 0.41 0.06 13.88
CA LEU A 84 1.45 -0.33 14.85
C LEU A 84 1.29 -1.77 15.33
N GLU A 85 0.05 -2.22 15.55
CA GLU A 85 -0.26 -3.61 15.91
C GLU A 85 0.04 -4.59 14.77
N ALA A 86 -0.26 -4.23 13.52
CA ALA A 86 0.10 -5.03 12.35
C ALA A 86 1.63 -5.18 12.19
N LEU A 87 2.39 -4.11 12.46
CA LEU A 87 3.86 -4.14 12.43
C LEU A 87 4.46 -5.01 13.54
N ILE A 88 3.82 -5.09 14.71
CA ILE A 88 4.22 -6.01 15.77
C ILE A 88 4.06 -7.46 15.32
N LEU A 89 2.90 -7.81 14.76
CA LEU A 89 2.62 -9.17 14.26
C LEU A 89 3.58 -9.58 13.13
N GLN A 90 4.00 -8.63 12.30
CA GLN A 90 5.01 -8.87 11.26
C GLN A 90 6.39 -9.23 11.84
N GLU A 91 6.79 -8.61 12.95
CA GLU A 91 8.08 -8.88 13.62
C GLU A 91 8.09 -10.16 14.46
N GLU A 92 6.94 -10.67 14.91
CA GLU A 92 6.89 -11.93 15.69
C GLU A 92 7.39 -13.15 14.89
N GLY A 93 7.43 -13.08 13.56
CA GLY A 93 8.00 -14.11 12.69
C GLY A 93 9.52 -14.04 12.49
N GLU A 94 10.13 -12.86 12.69
CA GLU A 94 11.57 -12.65 12.53
C GLU A 94 12.27 -12.56 13.89
N ALA A 95 12.91 -13.64 14.30
CA ALA A 95 13.79 -13.62 15.46
C ALA A 95 14.94 -12.61 15.25
N ASN A 96 14.83 -11.37 15.73
CA ASN A 96 15.86 -10.68 16.54
C ASN A 96 15.73 -9.17 16.84
N ARG A 97 14.65 -8.44 16.53
CA ARG A 97 14.60 -6.99 16.87
C ARG A 97 13.73 -6.65 18.07
N LYS A 98 14.05 -7.23 19.24
CA LYS A 98 13.41 -6.86 20.55
C LYS A 98 13.37 -5.34 20.78
N SER A 99 14.36 -4.61 20.27
CA SER A 99 14.43 -3.15 20.32
C SER A 99 13.34 -2.46 19.48
N VAL A 100 13.02 -2.99 18.30
CA VAL A 100 11.97 -2.46 17.40
C VAL A 100 10.59 -2.76 17.97
N HIS A 101 10.38 -3.98 18.47
CA HIS A 101 9.14 -4.34 19.17
C HIS A 101 8.86 -3.41 20.36
N LYS A 102 9.89 -3.07 21.14
CA LYS A 102 9.77 -2.10 22.24
C LYS A 102 9.41 -0.69 21.75
N LEU A 103 9.96 -0.25 20.60
CA LEU A 103 9.60 1.04 20.01
C LEU A 103 8.13 1.09 19.57
N LEU A 104 7.64 0.03 18.91
CA LEU A 104 6.24 -0.08 18.48
C LEU A 104 5.30 -0.07 19.69
N ALA A 105 5.58 -0.89 20.71
CA ALA A 105 4.77 -0.96 21.93
C ALA A 105 4.72 0.39 22.67
N ASN A 106 5.87 1.04 22.86
CA ASN A 106 5.93 2.36 23.49
C ASN A 106 5.09 3.40 22.74
N ARG A 107 5.16 3.40 21.40
CA ARG A 107 4.39 4.35 20.59
C ARG A 107 2.88 4.13 20.72
N ILE A 108 2.43 2.87 20.78
CA ILE A 108 1.02 2.53 21.03
C ILE A 108 0.59 3.06 22.40
N GLU A 109 1.40 2.87 23.45
CA GLU A 109 1.08 3.39 24.79
C GLU A 109 1.02 4.91 24.83
N GLU A 110 1.90 5.62 24.12
CA GLU A 110 1.84 7.08 24.00
C GLU A 110 0.53 7.54 23.34
N LEU A 111 0.14 6.91 22.23
CA LEU A 111 -1.10 7.23 21.53
C LEU A 111 -2.35 6.91 22.37
N LYS A 112 -2.33 5.81 23.13
CA LYS A 112 -3.41 5.44 24.06
C LYS A 112 -3.55 6.38 25.25
N LYS A 113 -2.49 7.11 25.64
CA LYS A 113 -2.53 8.13 26.71
C LYS A 113 -2.95 9.51 26.20
N GLN A 114 -2.88 9.73 24.89
CA GLN A 114 -3.24 10.98 24.22
C GLN A 114 -4.70 11.03 23.78
N ASN A 115 -5.36 9.87 23.71
CA ASN A 115 -6.81 9.70 23.52
C ASN A 115 -7.50 9.42 24.86
#